data_AF-A0A7R7E9Z5-F1
#
_entry.id   AF-A0A7R7E9Z5-F1
#
_cell.length_a   1.000
_cell.length_b   1.000
_cell.length_c   1.000
_cell.angle_alpha   90.00
_cell.angle_beta   90.00
_cell.angle_gamma   90.00
#
_symmetry.space_group_name_H-M   'P 1'
#
loop_
_entity.id
_entity.type
_entity.pdbx_description
1 polymer ?
#
loop_
_entity_poly.entity_id
_entity_poly.type
_entity_poly.pdbx_seq_one_letter_code
_entity_poly.pdbx_strand_id
1 'polypeptide(L)'
;MFSRLAFIRILGLLLAPAPAVFLPAAPRAFAEQTVFDAGIKQSIISATGHGENSIEVATNAIQIMVTVVNSDLNNSLVTHADREADAVRIVDAIIAALKGKPAYDSLLAIHIDYVSRETNTAHSRVVDAIDYRRDAKGGFELHKT
;
A
#
# COMPACT_ATOMS: atom_id res chain seq x y z
N MET A 1 -65.98 -32.15 -51.59
CA MET A 1 -66.33 -30.74 -51.30
C MET A 1 -65.98 -30.47 -49.83
N PHE A 2 -64.90 -29.71 -49.62
CA PHE A 2 -64.43 -29.03 -48.40
C PHE A 2 -64.23 -29.73 -47.03
N SER A 3 -63.00 -29.56 -46.53
CA SER A 3 -62.62 -29.17 -45.15
C SER A 3 -62.69 -30.24 -44.05
N ARG A 4 -61.69 -30.39 -43.16
CA ARG A 4 -60.91 -29.37 -42.44
C ARG A 4 -59.49 -29.86 -42.11
N LEU A 5 -58.49 -29.02 -42.39
CA LEU A 5 -57.11 -29.21 -41.94
C LEU A 5 -56.99 -28.95 -40.42
N ALA A 6 -56.19 -29.79 -39.75
CA ALA A 6 -55.83 -29.69 -38.35
C ALA A 6 -54.89 -28.49 -38.09
N PHE A 7 -55.21 -27.73 -37.04
CA PHE A 7 -54.32 -26.71 -36.48
C PHE A 7 -53.27 -27.39 -35.59
N ILE A 8 -52.01 -27.40 -36.01
CA ILE A 8 -50.87 -27.71 -35.14
C ILE A 8 -50.20 -26.37 -34.80
N ARG A 9 -50.38 -25.90 -33.56
CA ARG A 9 -49.60 -24.79 -32.99
C ARG A 9 -48.25 -25.34 -32.55
N ILE A 10 -47.19 -25.04 -33.29
CA ILE A 10 -45.81 -25.22 -32.81
C ILE A 10 -45.44 -23.94 -32.04
N LEU A 11 -45.38 -24.07 -30.71
CA LEU A 11 -44.90 -23.05 -29.80
C LEU A 11 -43.37 -22.99 -29.90
N GLY A 12 -42.85 -22.01 -30.65
CA GLY A 12 -41.43 -21.72 -30.72
C GLY A 12 -40.94 -21.14 -29.40
N LEU A 13 -40.24 -21.96 -28.62
CA LEU A 13 -39.54 -21.52 -27.41
C LEU A 13 -38.20 -20.89 -27.85
N LEU A 14 -38.16 -19.56 -27.93
CA LEU A 14 -36.91 -18.80 -28.09
C LEU A 14 -36.11 -18.87 -26.78
N LEU A 15 -35.03 -19.66 -26.77
CA LEU A 15 -33.99 -19.54 -25.75
C LEU A 15 -33.21 -18.24 -26.01
N ALA A 16 -33.39 -17.24 -25.16
CA ALA A 16 -32.51 -16.09 -25.13
C ALA A 16 -31.14 -16.50 -24.52
N PRO A 17 -30.01 -16.09 -25.11
CA PRO A 17 -28.71 -16.28 -24.47
C PRO A 17 -28.64 -15.40 -23.21
N ALA A 18 -28.36 -16.03 -22.07
CA ALA A 18 -28.11 -15.32 -20.82
C ALA A 18 -26.88 -14.41 -20.97
N PRO A 19 -26.91 -13.17 -20.47
CA PRO A 19 -25.72 -12.32 -20.46
C PRO A 19 -24.67 -12.96 -19.53
N ALA A 20 -23.49 -13.26 -20.08
CA ALA A 20 -22.34 -13.63 -19.29
C ALA A 20 -21.98 -12.44 -18.39
N VAL A 21 -22.25 -12.57 -17.09
CA VAL A 21 -21.84 -11.60 -16.09
C VAL A 21 -20.32 -11.69 -15.99
N PHE A 22 -19.62 -10.71 -16.57
CA PHE A 22 -18.18 -10.55 -16.44
C PHE A 22 -17.89 -10.21 -14.97
N LEU A 23 -17.41 -11.18 -14.20
CA LEU A 23 -16.92 -10.93 -12.85
C LEU A 23 -15.64 -10.07 -12.95
N PRO A 24 -15.57 -8.90 -12.28
CA PRO A 24 -14.36 -8.09 -12.32
C PRO A 24 -13.21 -8.82 -11.65
N ALA A 25 -12.07 -8.89 -12.34
CA ALA A 25 -10.81 -9.42 -11.80
C ALA A 25 -10.24 -8.46 -10.74
N ALA A 26 -10.78 -8.47 -9.52
CA ALA A 26 -10.34 -7.61 -8.42
C ALA A 26 -9.46 -8.23 -7.30
N PRO A 27 -9.20 -9.56 -7.17
CA PRO A 27 -8.45 -10.06 -6.01
C PRO A 27 -6.92 -10.11 -6.15
N ARG A 28 -6.34 -9.99 -7.35
CA ARG A 28 -4.88 -10.18 -7.54
C ARG A 28 -4.03 -8.98 -7.15
N ALA A 29 -4.43 -7.77 -7.54
CA ALA A 29 -3.65 -6.56 -7.29
C ALA A 29 -3.50 -6.26 -5.78
N PHE A 30 -4.55 -6.47 -4.97
CA PHE A 30 -4.49 -6.27 -3.53
C PHE A 30 -3.58 -7.29 -2.81
N ALA A 31 -3.60 -8.55 -3.23
CA ALA A 31 -2.75 -9.58 -2.65
C ALA A 31 -1.26 -9.32 -2.95
N GLU A 32 -0.94 -8.91 -4.18
CA GLU A 32 0.43 -8.56 -4.57
C GLU A 32 0.97 -7.35 -3.80
N GLN A 33 0.15 -6.31 -3.61
CA GLN A 33 0.52 -5.13 -2.82
C GLN A 33 0.76 -5.48 -1.35
N THR A 34 -0.09 -6.33 -0.75
CA THR A 34 0.04 -6.73 0.66
C THR A 34 1.34 -7.50 0.91
N VAL A 35 1.69 -8.44 0.01
CA VAL A 35 2.96 -9.19 0.10
C VAL A 35 4.15 -8.25 -0.09
N PHE A 36 4.04 -7.28 -0.98
CA PHE A 36 5.09 -6.28 -1.18
C PHE A 36 5.29 -5.40 0.05
N ASP A 37 4.22 -4.86 0.64
CA ASP A 37 4.26 -4.02 1.83
C ASP A 37 4.86 -4.80 3.02
N ALA A 38 4.54 -6.08 3.16
CA ALA A 38 5.17 -6.96 4.15
C ALA A 38 6.68 -7.14 3.91
N GLY A 39 7.11 -7.24 2.65
CA GLY A 39 8.53 -7.29 2.29
C GLY A 39 9.28 -6.02 2.66
N ILE A 40 8.70 -4.85 2.36
CA ILE A 40 9.26 -3.53 2.73
C ILE A 40 9.34 -3.40 4.26
N LYS A 41 8.28 -3.75 4.97
CA LYS A 41 8.23 -3.77 6.43
C LYS A 41 9.38 -4.62 7.00
N GLN A 42 9.59 -5.82 6.47
CA GLN A 42 10.66 -6.69 6.94
C GLN A 42 12.05 -6.09 6.69
N SER A 43 12.29 -5.48 5.52
CA SER A 43 13.55 -4.78 5.22
C SER A 43 13.81 -3.62 6.20
N ILE A 44 12.77 -2.83 6.52
CA ILE A 44 12.87 -1.73 7.48
C ILE A 44 13.23 -2.27 8.88
N ILE A 45 12.51 -3.29 9.37
CA ILE A 45 12.79 -3.92 10.67
C ILE A 45 14.24 -4.38 10.75
N SER A 46 14.73 -5.07 9.71
CA SER A 46 16.12 -5.57 9.67
C SER A 46 17.16 -4.45 9.66
N ALA A 47 16.88 -3.31 9.02
CA ALA A 47 17.83 -2.19 8.93
C ALA A 47 17.84 -1.29 10.19
N THR A 48 16.70 -1.18 10.88
CA THR A 48 16.51 -0.22 11.98
C THR A 48 16.62 -0.85 13.36
N GLY A 49 16.25 -2.13 13.49
CA GLY A 49 16.11 -2.82 14.77
C GLY A 49 14.77 -2.58 15.46
N HIS A 50 13.81 -1.92 14.81
CA HIS A 50 12.46 -1.71 15.35
C HIS A 50 11.72 -3.04 15.59
N GLY A 51 10.82 -3.06 16.57
CA GLY A 51 9.96 -4.22 16.82
C GLY A 51 8.97 -4.45 15.66
N GLU A 52 8.55 -5.70 15.47
CA GLU A 52 7.63 -6.08 14.38
C GLU A 52 6.30 -5.31 14.42
N ASN A 53 5.82 -4.99 15.62
CA ASN A 53 4.57 -4.25 15.83
C ASN A 53 4.76 -2.73 15.81
N SER A 54 5.99 -2.24 15.66
CA SER A 54 6.33 -0.82 15.62
C SER A 54 6.39 -0.26 14.21
N ILE A 55 6.26 -1.08 13.17
CA ILE A 55 6.32 -0.64 11.78
C ILE A 55 5.02 -0.99 11.06
N GLU A 56 4.35 0.03 10.57
CA GLU A 56 3.23 -0.06 9.63
C GLU A 56 3.71 0.51 8.28
N VAL A 57 3.39 -0.16 7.17
CA VAL A 57 3.74 0.28 5.82
C VAL A 57 2.47 0.29 4.98
N ALA A 58 2.27 1.39 4.25
CA ALA A 58 1.22 1.51 3.26
C ALA A 58 1.80 2.09 1.98
N THR A 59 1.58 1.42 0.86
CA THR A 59 2.12 1.85 -0.44
C THR A 59 0.99 2.16 -1.41
N ASN A 60 1.19 3.19 -2.22
CA ASN A 60 0.40 3.45 -3.41
C ASN A 60 1.31 3.71 -4.62
N ALA A 61 0.73 4.08 -5.76
CA ALA A 61 1.47 4.25 -7.02
C ALA A 61 2.55 5.36 -7.01
N ILE A 62 2.43 6.34 -6.12
CA ILE A 62 3.29 7.54 -6.08
C ILE A 62 4.00 7.74 -4.74
N GLN A 63 3.61 7.03 -3.69
CA GLN A 63 4.14 7.23 -2.35
C GLN A 63 4.19 5.93 -1.54
N ILE A 64 5.23 5.81 -0.71
CA ILE A 64 5.30 4.86 0.40
C ILE A 64 5.15 5.64 1.69
N MET A 65 4.22 5.22 2.53
CA MET A 65 4.03 5.74 3.89
C MET A 65 4.52 4.70 4.88
N VAL A 66 5.38 5.13 5.79
CA VAL A 66 5.85 4.32 6.91
C VAL A 66 5.38 5.00 8.19
N THR A 67 4.74 4.24 9.07
CA THR A 67 4.41 4.72 10.41
C THR A 67 5.21 3.93 11.44
N VAL A 68 6.05 4.63 12.19
CA VAL A 68 6.84 4.12 13.29
C VAL A 68 6.07 4.29 14.59
N VAL A 69 5.35 3.25 14.99
CA VAL A 69 4.40 3.24 16.11
C VAL A 69 5.08 2.84 17.41
N ASN A 70 4.89 3.64 18.46
CA ASN A 70 5.36 3.36 19.82
C ASN A 70 6.81 2.85 19.93
N SER A 71 7.71 3.38 19.10
CA SER A 71 9.15 3.07 19.21
C SER A 71 9.81 3.92 20.30
N ASP A 72 11.03 3.57 20.69
CA ASP A 72 11.84 4.37 21.61
C ASP A 72 12.08 5.80 21.08
N LEU A 73 11.95 6.01 19.77
CA LEU A 73 12.09 7.32 19.11
C LEU A 73 10.87 8.24 19.29
N ASN A 74 9.77 7.71 19.85
CA ASN A 74 8.55 8.49 20.12
C ASN A 74 8.56 9.17 21.50
N ASN A 75 9.64 8.97 22.28
CA ASN A 75 9.86 9.62 23.57
C ASN A 75 10.11 11.13 23.40
N SER A 76 9.64 11.95 24.34
CA SER A 76 9.84 13.40 24.36
C SER A 76 11.30 13.85 24.50
N LEU A 77 12.20 12.99 24.96
CA LEU A 77 13.63 13.28 25.06
C LEU A 77 14.39 13.07 23.73
N VAL A 78 13.75 12.45 22.74
CA VAL A 78 14.34 12.18 21.42
C VAL A 78 14.17 13.40 20.53
N THR A 79 15.25 13.79 19.86
CA THR A 79 15.30 14.98 19.01
C THR A 79 14.82 14.66 17.60
N HIS A 80 14.52 15.72 16.83
CA HIS A 80 14.24 15.58 15.40
C HIS A 80 15.43 14.95 14.65
N ALA A 81 16.67 15.33 14.98
CA ALA A 81 17.87 14.79 14.34
C ALA A 81 18.04 13.28 14.56
N ASP A 82 17.66 12.77 15.74
CA ASP A 82 17.67 11.33 16.01
C ASP A 82 16.67 10.58 15.13
N ARG A 83 15.49 11.18 14.89
CA ARG A 83 14.47 10.64 13.99
C ARG A 83 14.88 10.74 12.53
N GLU A 84 15.54 11.82 12.11
CA GLU A 84 16.15 11.91 10.77
C GLU A 84 17.19 10.82 10.54
N ALA A 85 18.07 10.56 11.51
CA ALA A 85 19.06 9.49 11.40
C ALA A 85 18.39 8.10 11.25
N ASP A 86 17.27 7.87 11.93
CA ASP A 86 16.46 6.67 11.74
C ASP A 86 15.75 6.64 10.38
N ALA A 87 15.15 7.75 9.97
CA ALA A 87 14.46 7.90 8.70
C ALA A 87 15.38 7.65 7.49
N VAL A 88 16.65 8.07 7.56
CA VAL A 88 17.67 7.74 6.55
C VAL A 88 17.79 6.21 6.40
N ARG A 89 17.90 5.47 7.52
CA ARG A 89 18.00 4.00 7.47
C ARG A 89 16.74 3.36 6.89
N ILE A 90 15.57 3.90 7.20
CA ILE A 90 14.28 3.46 6.63
C ILE A 90 14.28 3.67 5.11
N VAL A 91 14.64 4.86 4.64
CA VAL A 91 14.69 5.19 3.20
C VAL A 91 15.68 4.31 2.46
N ASP A 92 16.89 4.11 3.00
CA ASP A 92 17.90 3.23 2.40
C ASP A 92 17.38 1.79 2.26
N ALA A 93 16.69 1.27 3.28
CA ALA A 93 16.08 -0.05 3.25
C ALA A 93 14.98 -0.15 2.17
N ILE A 94 14.13 0.87 2.05
CA ILE A 94 13.10 0.94 1.02
C ILE A 94 13.73 0.97 -0.38
N ILE A 95 14.71 1.85 -0.61
CA ILE A 95 15.38 1.97 -1.91
C ILE A 95 16.05 0.64 -2.30
N ALA A 96 16.70 -0.04 -1.35
CA ALA A 96 17.30 -1.34 -1.58
C ALA A 96 16.26 -2.40 -1.97
N ALA A 97 15.10 -2.42 -1.30
CA ALA A 97 14.00 -3.33 -1.60
C ALA A 97 13.30 -3.03 -2.95
N LEU A 98 13.33 -1.77 -3.39
CA LEU A 98 12.79 -1.32 -4.69
C LEU A 98 13.71 -1.62 -5.88
N LYS A 99 15.00 -1.90 -5.63
CA LYS A 99 15.98 -2.09 -6.70
C LYS A 99 15.55 -3.18 -7.70
N GLY A 100 15.43 -2.78 -8.97
CA GLY A 100 15.04 -3.68 -10.07
C GLY A 100 13.52 -3.93 -10.18
N LYS A 101 12.68 -3.14 -9.47
CA LYS A 101 11.22 -3.24 -9.55
C LYS A 101 10.63 -2.05 -10.33
N PRO A 102 10.41 -2.18 -11.65
CA PRO A 102 9.96 -1.05 -12.50
C PRO A 102 8.55 -0.53 -12.16
N ALA A 103 7.74 -1.32 -11.44
CA ALA A 103 6.44 -0.89 -10.94
C ALA A 103 6.49 0.36 -10.04
N TYR A 104 7.67 0.72 -9.54
CA TYR A 104 7.88 1.87 -8.65
C TYR A 104 8.70 2.99 -9.29
N ASP A 105 8.89 2.95 -10.62
CA ASP A 105 9.54 4.05 -11.33
C ASP A 105 8.74 5.36 -11.26
N SER A 106 7.45 5.28 -10.91
CA SER A 106 6.55 6.42 -10.64
C SER A 106 6.54 6.88 -9.19
N LEU A 107 7.28 6.24 -8.28
CA LEU A 107 7.33 6.64 -6.88
C LEU A 107 7.95 8.05 -6.78
N LEU A 108 7.26 8.96 -6.09
CA LEU A 108 7.65 10.37 -5.95
C LEU A 108 8.05 10.73 -4.52
N ALA A 109 7.53 10.01 -3.52
CA ALA A 109 7.76 10.35 -2.12
C ALA A 109 7.85 9.12 -1.21
N ILE A 110 8.60 9.28 -0.14
CA ILE A 110 8.57 8.40 1.03
C ILE A 110 8.27 9.29 2.23
N HIS A 111 7.18 9.00 2.92
CA HIS A 111 6.75 9.75 4.10
C HIS A 111 6.88 8.86 5.33
N ILE A 112 7.47 9.38 6.39
CA ILE A 112 7.75 8.64 7.61
C ILE A 112 7.14 9.39 8.79
N ASP A 113 6.11 8.80 9.39
CA ASP A 113 5.45 9.32 10.58
C ASP A 113 5.92 8.60 11.84
N TYR A 114 6.38 9.35 12.83
CA TYR A 114 6.64 8.83 14.17
C TYR A 114 5.39 9.02 15.02
N VAL A 115 4.74 7.93 15.43
CA VAL A 115 3.41 8.00 16.06
C VAL A 115 3.41 7.38 17.46
N SER A 116 2.97 8.16 18.44
CA SER A 116 2.61 7.64 19.76
C SER A 116 1.13 7.28 19.77
N ARG A 117 0.81 6.02 20.10
CA ARG A 117 -0.54 5.46 20.17
C ARG A 117 -0.74 4.87 21.57
N GLU A 118 -1.77 5.31 22.26
CA GLU A 118 -2.11 4.76 23.57
C GLU A 118 -2.69 3.35 23.42
N THR A 119 -2.31 2.41 24.29
CA THR A 119 -2.67 1.00 24.17
C THR A 119 -4.14 0.68 24.45
N ASN A 120 -4.90 1.63 25.03
CA ASN A 120 -6.29 1.42 25.47
C ASN A 120 -7.27 2.48 24.95
N THR A 121 -6.82 3.39 24.08
CA THR A 121 -7.67 4.41 23.51
C THR A 121 -7.43 4.50 22.01
N ALA A 122 -8.40 5.01 21.25
CA ALA A 122 -8.21 5.31 19.83
C ALA A 122 -7.34 6.56 19.60
N HIS A 123 -6.67 7.07 20.64
CA HIS A 123 -5.84 8.26 20.53
C HIS A 123 -4.46 7.91 19.97
N SER A 124 -4.16 8.52 18.82
CA SER A 124 -2.83 8.58 18.23
C SER A 124 -2.40 10.03 18.09
N ARG A 125 -1.11 10.30 18.24
CA ARG A 125 -0.51 11.58 17.87
C ARG A 125 0.73 11.35 17.02
N VAL A 126 0.88 12.15 15.98
CA VAL A 126 2.16 12.29 15.28
C VAL A 126 3.09 13.07 16.21
N VAL A 127 4.23 12.46 16.53
CA VAL A 127 5.33 13.05 17.30
C VAL A 127 6.22 13.86 16.38
N ASP A 128 6.49 13.33 15.19
CA ASP A 128 7.32 13.93 14.16
C ASP A 128 6.99 13.32 12.80
N ALA A 129 7.28 14.05 11.72
CA ALA A 129 7.07 13.58 10.36
C ALA A 129 8.27 13.98 9.49
N ILE A 130 8.75 13.05 8.68
CA ILE A 130 9.93 13.23 7.84
C ILE A 130 9.59 12.81 6.42
N ASP A 131 9.78 13.74 5.49
CA ASP A 131 9.49 13.56 4.08
C ASP A 131 10.76 13.43 3.25
N TYR A 132 10.78 12.46 2.35
CA TYR A 132 11.76 12.36 1.29
C TYR A 132 11.08 12.46 -0.06
N ARG A 133 11.61 13.29 -0.95
CA ARG A 133 11.09 13.46 -2.31
C ARG A 133 12.09 13.00 -3.33
N ARG A 134 11.58 12.41 -4.41
CA ARG A 134 12.40 12.01 -5.54
C ARG A 134 12.90 13.23 -6.30
N ASP A 135 14.21 13.29 -6.50
CA ASP A 135 14.88 14.33 -7.26
C ASP A 135 14.84 14.04 -8.77
N ALA A 136 15.37 14.96 -9.58
CA ALA A 136 15.43 14.79 -11.04
C ALA A 136 16.39 13.66 -11.50
N LYS A 137 17.28 13.19 -10.63
CA LYS A 137 18.21 12.07 -10.89
C LYS A 137 17.60 10.72 -10.47
N GLY A 138 16.41 10.74 -9.87
CA GLY A 138 15.69 9.58 -9.39
C GLY A 138 16.08 9.12 -7.98
N GLY A 139 16.97 9.84 -7.28
CA GLY A 139 17.30 9.63 -5.88
C GLY A 139 16.27 10.25 -4.95
N PHE A 140 16.25 9.87 -3.68
CA PHE A 140 15.35 10.46 -2.69
C PHE A 140 16.14 11.39 -1.77
N GLU A 141 15.74 12.66 -1.71
CA GLU A 141 16.35 13.68 -0.88
C GLU A 141 15.39 14.10 0.22
N LEU A 142 15.93 14.37 1.41
CA LEU A 142 15.17 14.92 2.52
C LEU A 142 14.50 16.23 2.10
N HIS A 143 13.18 16.27 2.23
CA HIS A 143 12.37 17.44 1.97
C HIS A 143 12.12 18.18 3.28
N LYS A 144 12.79 19.33 3.44
CA LYS A 144 12.51 20.25 4.54
C LYS A 144 11.17 20.93 4.30
N THR A 145 10.17 20.56 5.09
CA THR A 145 8.86 21.23 5.18
C THR A 145 8.94 22.47 6.06
#